data_AF-A0A537HNZ8-F1
#
_entry.id   AF-A0A537HNZ8-F1
#
_cell.length_a   1.000
_cell.length_b   1.000
_cell.length_c   1.000
_cell.angle_alpha   90.00
_cell.angle_beta   90.00
_cell.angle_gamma   90.00
#
_symmetry.space_group_name_H-M   'P 1'
#
loop_
_entity.id
_entity.type
_entity.pdbx_description
1 polymer ?
#
loop_
_entity_poly.entity_id
_entity_poly.type
_entity_poly.pdbx_seq_one_letter_code
_entity_poly.pdbx_strand_id
1 'polypeptide(L)'
;MERARDDLRRSELREAVVLHHDEADGLTSAALAKMAFEHLSMTTRLICLDKLYPEVIRDVEKGPRQVIVCVDLGSAHIGRLTQYNNPQNMIVILDHHDTVESNDPMVYNLNPELDGFSGESDASAATIAYFFAKFIDPRLSKFAHLATVGAYEIPGELRGLNMIAVRDALEQGLVKVSRDDYKIEVEGMRYS
;
A
#
# COMPACT_ATOMS: atom_id res chain seq x y z
N MET A 1 8.29 -0.05 8.96
CA MET A 1 8.39 0.99 7.91
C MET A 1 9.78 1.64 7.82
N GLU A 2 10.43 2.00 8.93
CA GLU A 2 11.75 2.68 8.92
C GLU A 2 12.84 1.94 8.13
N ARG A 3 13.04 0.66 8.44
CA ARG A 3 14.00 -0.21 7.72
C ARG A 3 13.77 -0.18 6.20
N ALA A 4 12.51 -0.35 5.78
CA ALA A 4 12.13 -0.35 4.36
C ALA A 4 12.49 0.97 3.67
N ARG A 5 12.07 2.11 4.24
CA ARG A 5 12.41 3.45 3.68
C ARG A 5 13.92 3.63 3.54
N ASP A 6 14.67 3.30 4.58
CA ASP A 6 16.10 3.56 4.64
C ASP A 6 16.88 2.69 3.65
N ASP A 7 16.51 1.42 3.54
CA ASP A 7 17.10 0.51 2.56
C ASP A 7 16.73 0.91 1.13
N LEU A 8 15.48 1.29 0.87
CA LEU A 8 15.04 1.76 -0.44
C LEU A 8 15.81 3.01 -0.87
N ARG A 9 16.00 3.98 0.03
CA ARG A 9 16.77 5.21 -0.23
C ARG A 9 18.26 4.95 -0.47
N ARG A 10 18.84 3.93 0.19
CA ARG A 10 20.22 3.51 -0.04
C ARG A 10 20.40 2.67 -1.30
N SER A 11 19.32 2.10 -1.82
CA SER A 11 19.38 1.23 -2.98
C SER A 11 19.66 2.03 -4.28
N GLU A 12 20.33 1.37 -5.23
CA GLU A 12 20.49 1.88 -6.60
C GLU A 12 19.31 1.49 -7.51
N LEU A 13 18.21 0.99 -6.94
CA LEU A 13 17.01 0.62 -7.69
C LEU A 13 16.31 1.89 -8.19
N ARG A 14 15.88 1.86 -9.46
CA ARG A 14 15.18 2.98 -10.11
C ARG A 14 13.88 2.56 -10.79
N GLU A 15 13.52 1.28 -10.69
CA GLU A 15 12.30 0.72 -11.24
C GLU A 15 11.51 0.05 -10.11
N ALA A 16 10.20 0.24 -10.11
CA ALA A 16 9.28 -0.39 -9.18
C ALA A 16 8.07 -0.96 -9.93
N VAL A 17 7.74 -2.22 -9.69
CA VAL A 17 6.50 -2.84 -10.19
C VAL A 17 5.53 -2.95 -9.03
N VAL A 18 4.36 -2.33 -9.16
CA VAL A 18 3.29 -2.35 -8.17
C VAL A 18 2.24 -3.38 -8.62
N LEU A 19 2.16 -4.49 -7.90
CA LEU A 19 1.14 -5.51 -8.03
C LEU A 19 0.00 -5.18 -7.06
N HIS A 20 -1.22 -5.02 -7.55
CA HIS A 20 -2.35 -4.58 -6.72
C HIS A 20 -3.66 -5.30 -7.04
N HIS A 21 -4.54 -5.37 -6.03
CA HIS A 21 -5.90 -5.88 -6.18
C HIS A 21 -6.79 -4.91 -6.97
N ASP A 22 -7.95 -5.36 -7.45
CA ASP A 22 -8.81 -4.62 -8.39
C ASP A 22 -9.98 -3.86 -7.75
N GLU A 23 -10.18 -4.00 -6.43
CA GLU A 23 -11.18 -3.27 -5.64
C GLU A 23 -10.67 -1.89 -5.15
N ALA A 24 -11.52 -1.14 -4.42
CA ALA A 24 -11.16 0.23 -4.05
C ALA A 24 -9.99 0.29 -3.08
N ASP A 25 -9.85 -0.67 -2.16
CA ASP A 25 -8.69 -0.77 -1.28
C ASP A 25 -7.41 -0.97 -2.11
N GLY A 26 -7.37 -1.97 -2.99
CA GLY A 26 -6.26 -2.22 -3.92
C GLY A 26 -5.93 -1.05 -4.85
N LEU A 27 -6.93 -0.42 -5.48
CA LEU A 27 -6.73 0.69 -6.42
C LEU A 27 -6.17 1.94 -5.72
N THR A 28 -6.72 2.30 -4.56
CA THR A 28 -6.25 3.47 -3.81
C THR A 28 -4.89 3.21 -3.16
N SER A 29 -4.65 1.99 -2.68
CA SER A 29 -3.33 1.52 -2.24
C SER A 29 -2.28 1.63 -3.34
N ALA A 30 -2.60 1.19 -4.56
CA ALA A 30 -1.70 1.27 -5.71
C ALA A 30 -1.35 2.72 -6.07
N ALA A 31 -2.33 3.63 -6.03
CA ALA A 31 -2.09 5.04 -6.25
C ALA A 31 -1.16 5.65 -5.19
N LEU A 32 -1.39 5.34 -3.91
CA LEU A 32 -0.56 5.80 -2.80
C LEU A 32 0.87 5.24 -2.88
N ALA A 33 1.00 3.95 -3.14
CA ALA A 33 2.29 3.29 -3.34
C ALA A 33 3.04 3.90 -4.52
N LYS A 34 2.37 4.06 -5.67
CA LYS A 34 2.94 4.72 -6.85
C LYS A 34 3.56 6.07 -6.48
N MET A 35 2.80 6.93 -5.81
CA MET A 35 3.29 8.25 -5.40
C MET A 35 4.48 8.16 -4.44
N ALA A 36 4.46 7.23 -3.50
CA ALA A 36 5.57 6.99 -2.57
C ALA A 36 6.85 6.58 -3.31
N PHE A 37 6.78 5.62 -4.22
CA PHE A 37 7.95 5.12 -4.96
C PHE A 37 8.45 6.12 -6.01
N GLU A 38 7.58 6.91 -6.63
CA GLU A 38 8.00 8.02 -7.49
C GLU A 38 8.73 9.12 -6.70
N HIS A 39 8.34 9.39 -5.44
CA HIS A 39 9.09 10.29 -4.55
C HIS A 39 10.46 9.73 -4.15
N LEU A 40 10.67 8.42 -4.28
CA LEU A 40 11.98 7.77 -4.17
C LEU A 40 12.76 7.76 -5.50
N SER A 41 12.33 8.55 -6.49
CA SER A 41 12.96 8.66 -7.82
C SER A 41 12.96 7.33 -8.61
N MET A 42 11.89 6.53 -8.45
CA MET A 42 11.68 5.30 -9.21
C MET A 42 10.62 5.49 -10.29
N THR A 43 10.84 4.90 -11.46
CA THR A 43 9.80 4.68 -12.47
C THR A 43 8.88 3.56 -12.00
N THR A 44 7.58 3.80 -12.02
CA THR A 44 6.59 2.81 -11.54
C THR A 44 5.78 2.21 -12.68
N ARG A 45 5.59 0.89 -12.66
CA ARG A 45 4.63 0.17 -13.51
C ARG A 45 3.60 -0.53 -12.64
N LEU A 46 2.32 -0.34 -12.91
CA LEU A 46 1.23 -0.96 -12.17
C LEU A 46 0.71 -2.20 -12.91
N ILE A 47 0.41 -3.26 -12.17
CA ILE A 47 -0.25 -4.48 -12.66
C ILE A 47 -1.40 -4.79 -11.72
N CYS A 48 -2.62 -4.69 -12.25
CA CYS A 48 -3.84 -5.06 -11.55
C CYS A 48 -4.05 -6.59 -11.64
N LEU A 49 -4.40 -7.23 -10.53
CA LEU A 49 -4.60 -8.67 -10.41
C LEU A 49 -5.81 -8.95 -9.50
N ASP A 50 -6.58 -10.00 -9.81
CA ASP A 50 -7.64 -10.50 -8.91
C ASP A 50 -7.07 -11.31 -7.72
N LYS A 51 -5.84 -11.80 -7.85
CA LYS A 51 -5.04 -12.42 -6.78
C LYS A 51 -3.59 -12.57 -7.23
N LEU A 52 -2.71 -12.83 -6.28
CA LEU A 52 -1.31 -13.02 -6.58
C LEU A 52 -1.02 -14.44 -7.10
N TYR A 53 -0.72 -14.54 -8.40
CA TYR A 53 -0.35 -15.80 -9.03
C TYR A 53 1.18 -16.05 -8.98
N PRO A 54 1.62 -17.28 -8.69
CA PRO A 54 3.04 -17.65 -8.75
C PRO A 54 3.69 -17.37 -10.12
N GLU A 55 2.93 -17.49 -11.21
CA GLU A 55 3.37 -17.19 -12.57
C GLU A 55 3.78 -15.73 -12.70
N VAL A 56 2.95 -14.82 -12.19
CA VAL A 56 3.20 -13.37 -12.21
C VAL A 56 4.42 -13.03 -11.36
N ILE A 57 4.54 -13.60 -10.15
CA ILE A 57 5.72 -13.39 -9.29
C ILE A 57 6.98 -13.80 -10.06
N ARG A 58 7.01 -15.03 -10.61
CA ARG A 58 8.19 -15.55 -11.33
C ARG A 58 8.55 -14.70 -12.54
N ASP A 59 7.57 -14.19 -13.27
CA ASP A 59 7.84 -13.38 -14.46
C ASP A 59 8.33 -11.98 -14.12
N VAL A 60 7.84 -11.37 -13.03
CA VAL A 60 8.37 -10.10 -12.51
C VAL A 60 9.80 -10.30 -11.98
N GLU A 61 10.08 -11.38 -11.27
CA GLU A 61 11.41 -11.68 -10.69
C GLU A 61 12.49 -11.96 -11.75
N LYS A 62 12.12 -12.49 -12.93
CA LYS A 62 13.03 -12.69 -14.08
C LYS A 62 13.45 -11.40 -14.77
N GLY A 63 12.75 -10.30 -14.48
CA GLY A 63 13.01 -8.99 -15.06
C GLY A 63 14.35 -8.39 -14.61
N PRO A 64 14.65 -7.16 -15.06
CA PRO A 64 15.76 -6.40 -14.52
C PRO A 64 15.58 -6.15 -13.02
N ARG A 65 16.70 -5.85 -12.34
CA ARG A 65 16.74 -5.54 -10.91
C ARG A 65 15.79 -4.39 -10.57
N GLN A 66 14.84 -4.62 -9.67
CA GLN A 66 13.77 -3.68 -9.37
C GLN A 66 13.23 -3.84 -7.94
N VAL A 67 12.38 -2.90 -7.53
CA VAL A 67 11.49 -3.08 -6.37
C VAL A 67 10.20 -3.75 -6.83
N ILE A 68 9.74 -4.76 -6.10
CA ILE A 68 8.43 -5.37 -6.29
C ILE A 68 7.57 -4.93 -5.11
N VAL A 69 6.49 -4.22 -5.40
CA VAL A 69 5.58 -3.69 -4.41
C VAL A 69 4.28 -4.47 -4.51
N CYS A 70 3.95 -5.25 -3.50
CA CYS A 70 2.67 -5.95 -3.39
C CYS A 70 1.75 -5.11 -2.51
N VAL A 71 0.59 -4.68 -3.02
CA VAL A 71 -0.36 -3.88 -2.24
C VAL A 71 -1.73 -4.52 -2.27
N ASP A 72 -2.34 -4.65 -1.10
CA ASP A 72 -3.63 -5.37 -0.93
C ASP A 72 -3.59 -6.82 -1.45
N LEU A 73 -2.38 -7.38 -1.46
CA LEU A 73 -2.08 -8.77 -1.78
C LEU A 73 -0.67 -9.09 -1.30
N GLY A 74 -0.41 -10.38 -1.10
CA GLY A 74 0.94 -10.91 -0.88
C GLY A 74 1.25 -11.37 0.54
N SER A 75 0.56 -10.86 1.57
CA SER A 75 0.76 -11.31 2.96
C SER A 75 0.47 -12.80 3.17
N ALA A 76 -0.59 -13.32 2.54
CA ALA A 76 -0.88 -14.75 2.53
C ALA A 76 0.16 -15.61 1.75
N HIS A 77 1.12 -14.97 1.08
CA HIS A 77 2.07 -15.61 0.16
C HIS A 77 3.54 -15.31 0.48
N ILE A 78 3.85 -14.83 1.68
CA ILE A 78 5.22 -14.55 2.15
C ILE A 78 6.20 -15.69 1.85
N GLY A 79 5.79 -16.95 2.09
CA GLY A 79 6.64 -18.11 1.80
C GLY A 79 6.99 -18.27 0.32
N ARG A 80 6.08 -17.93 -0.60
CA ARG A 80 6.32 -18.00 -2.05
C ARG A 80 7.12 -16.80 -2.54
N LEU A 81 6.83 -15.61 -2.01
CA LEU A 81 7.57 -14.39 -2.33
C LEU A 81 9.04 -14.55 -1.94
N THR A 82 9.33 -15.05 -0.74
CA THR A 82 10.70 -15.32 -0.29
C THR A 82 11.38 -16.44 -1.09
N GLN A 83 10.65 -17.50 -1.48
CA GLN A 83 11.21 -18.60 -2.29
C GLN A 83 11.66 -18.15 -3.69
N TYR A 84 10.94 -17.23 -4.31
CA TYR A 84 11.22 -16.77 -5.68
C TYR A 84 12.03 -15.47 -5.74
N ASN A 85 12.25 -14.83 -4.59
CA ASN A 85 12.93 -13.54 -4.53
C ASN A 85 14.33 -13.63 -5.14
N ASN A 86 14.56 -12.85 -6.19
CA ASN A 86 15.92 -12.61 -6.65
C ASN A 86 16.64 -11.76 -5.58
N PRO A 87 17.81 -12.18 -5.06
CA PRO A 87 18.52 -11.43 -4.01
C PRO A 87 18.89 -9.98 -4.38
N GLN A 88 18.82 -9.63 -5.66
CA GLN A 88 19.06 -8.27 -6.14
C GLN A 88 17.79 -7.40 -6.08
N ASN A 89 16.61 -7.99 -6.01
CA ASN A 89 15.34 -7.29 -5.86
C ASN A 89 15.05 -6.97 -4.39
N MET A 90 14.15 -6.01 -4.19
CA MET A 90 13.53 -5.74 -2.88
C MET A 90 12.04 -5.95 -3.02
N ILE A 91 11.42 -6.67 -2.09
CA ILE A 91 9.96 -6.85 -2.05
C ILE A 91 9.41 -6.02 -0.91
N VAL A 92 8.45 -5.13 -1.19
CA VAL A 92 7.72 -4.36 -0.19
C VAL A 92 6.27 -4.78 -0.25
N ILE A 93 5.71 -5.19 0.88
CA ILE A 93 4.31 -5.63 0.98
C ILE A 93 3.59 -4.61 1.85
N LEU A 94 2.54 -4.00 1.30
CA LEU A 94 1.64 -3.05 1.97
C LEU A 94 0.26 -3.70 1.99
N ASP A 95 -0.02 -4.47 3.03
CA ASP A 95 -1.16 -5.39 3.06
C ASP A 95 -1.70 -5.47 4.49
N HIS A 96 -2.91 -5.99 4.63
CA HIS A 96 -3.61 -6.13 5.90
C HIS A 96 -4.12 -7.56 6.17
N HIS A 97 -4.14 -8.44 5.16
CA HIS A 97 -4.56 -9.82 5.31
C HIS A 97 -3.68 -10.64 6.27
N ASP A 98 -4.21 -11.78 6.75
CA ASP A 98 -3.50 -12.78 7.55
C ASP A 98 -2.08 -13.02 7.05
N THR A 99 -1.11 -12.94 7.98
CA THR A 99 0.31 -13.00 7.61
C THR A 99 1.19 -13.68 8.64
N VAL A 100 2.41 -13.99 8.20
CA VAL A 100 3.55 -14.31 9.07
C VAL A 100 4.72 -13.36 8.80
N GLU A 101 5.68 -13.30 9.72
CA GLU A 101 6.94 -12.59 9.49
C GLU A 101 7.73 -13.23 8.33
N SER A 102 8.44 -12.39 7.58
CA SER A 102 9.40 -12.84 6.58
C SER A 102 10.77 -13.09 7.20
N ASN A 103 11.39 -14.21 6.86
CA ASN A 103 12.79 -14.50 7.21
C ASN A 103 13.81 -13.96 6.19
N ASP A 104 13.35 -13.44 5.05
CA ASP A 104 14.21 -12.81 4.05
C ASP A 104 14.37 -11.31 4.36
N PRO A 105 15.60 -10.80 4.57
CA PRO A 105 15.84 -9.38 4.88
C PRO A 105 15.43 -8.43 3.76
N MET A 106 15.41 -8.90 2.51
CA MET A 106 15.03 -8.13 1.31
C MET A 106 13.50 -8.07 1.11
N VAL A 107 12.74 -8.77 1.95
CA VAL A 107 11.28 -8.73 1.96
C VAL A 107 10.80 -7.95 3.18
N TYR A 108 10.18 -6.80 2.91
CA TYR A 108 9.62 -5.89 3.89
C TYR A 108 8.12 -6.12 3.96
N ASN A 109 7.69 -6.99 4.87
CA ASN A 109 6.28 -7.19 5.17
C ASN A 109 5.79 -6.06 6.10
N LEU A 110 5.12 -5.06 5.55
CA LEU A 110 4.54 -3.96 6.31
C LEU A 110 3.05 -4.26 6.45
N ASN A 111 2.71 -5.01 7.49
CA ASN A 111 1.36 -5.48 7.75
C ASN A 111 1.01 -5.24 9.24
N PRO A 112 -0.18 -4.67 9.53
CA PRO A 112 -0.61 -4.28 10.86
C PRO A 112 -0.75 -5.44 11.85
N GLU A 113 -1.00 -6.67 11.36
CA GLU A 113 -1.15 -7.85 12.21
C GLU A 113 0.14 -8.23 12.92
N LEU A 114 1.30 -7.92 12.31
CA LEU A 114 2.61 -8.11 12.93
C LEU A 114 2.83 -7.18 14.13
N ASP A 115 2.05 -6.11 14.24
CA ASP A 115 2.09 -5.12 15.32
C ASP A 115 0.87 -5.25 16.27
N GLY A 116 0.05 -6.30 16.12
CA GLY A 116 -1.08 -6.61 17.00
C GLY A 116 -2.39 -5.88 16.68
N PHE A 117 -2.51 -5.29 15.49
CA PHE A 117 -3.75 -4.69 14.99
C PHE A 117 -4.48 -5.68 14.07
N SER A 118 -5.81 -5.68 14.06
CA SER A 118 -6.59 -6.55 13.18
C SER A 118 -6.67 -5.99 11.76
N GLY A 119 -6.21 -6.74 10.77
CA GLY A 119 -6.37 -6.38 9.36
C GLY A 119 -7.84 -6.29 8.92
N GLU A 120 -8.67 -7.17 9.44
CA GLU A 120 -10.11 -7.23 9.15
C GLU A 120 -10.93 -6.04 9.70
N SER A 121 -10.32 -5.12 10.45
CA SER A 121 -11.10 -4.05 11.11
C SER A 121 -10.35 -2.78 11.50
N ASP A 122 -9.09 -2.87 11.90
CA ASP A 122 -8.31 -1.72 12.37
C ASP A 122 -7.56 -1.02 11.24
N ALA A 123 -7.26 -1.71 10.13
CA ALA A 123 -6.45 -1.17 9.05
C ALA A 123 -6.72 -1.85 7.70
N SER A 124 -6.97 -1.03 6.69
CA SER A 124 -7.01 -1.40 5.26
C SER A 124 -5.62 -1.35 4.64
N ALA A 125 -5.43 -2.01 3.49
CA ALA A 125 -4.20 -1.89 2.73
C ALA A 125 -3.92 -0.42 2.35
N ALA A 126 -4.96 0.36 2.04
CA ALA A 126 -4.83 1.76 1.66
C ALA A 126 -4.38 2.61 2.83
N THR A 127 -4.80 2.28 4.06
CA THR A 127 -4.28 2.92 5.27
C THR A 127 -2.79 2.65 5.46
N ILE A 128 -2.35 1.41 5.25
CA ILE A 128 -0.93 1.05 5.33
C ILE A 128 -0.12 1.75 4.24
N ALA A 129 -0.63 1.75 3.00
CA ALA A 129 0.00 2.43 1.88
C ALA A 129 0.09 3.95 2.10
N TYR A 130 -0.93 4.55 2.72
CA TYR A 130 -0.92 5.97 3.10
C TYR A 130 0.12 6.29 4.16
N PHE A 131 0.21 5.47 5.21
CA PHE A 131 1.25 5.64 6.22
C PHE A 131 2.64 5.52 5.61
N PHE A 132 2.85 4.54 4.74
CA PHE A 132 4.11 4.41 4.02
C PHE A 132 4.39 5.66 3.17
N ALA A 133 3.43 6.13 2.37
CA ALA A 133 3.57 7.33 1.56
C ALA A 133 3.90 8.58 2.39
N LYS A 134 3.13 8.85 3.45
CA LYS A 134 3.37 9.96 4.39
C LYS A 134 4.73 9.85 5.07
N PHE A 135 5.20 8.63 5.34
CA PHE A 135 6.50 8.37 5.94
C PHE A 135 7.67 8.56 4.96
N ILE A 136 7.47 8.28 3.67
CA ILE A 136 8.44 8.62 2.61
C ILE A 136 8.54 10.14 2.45
N ASP A 137 7.41 10.83 2.35
CA ASP A 137 7.35 12.28 2.22
C ASP A 137 6.08 12.84 2.89
N PRO A 138 6.20 13.70 3.93
CA PRO A 138 5.06 14.27 4.62
C PRO A 138 4.07 15.01 3.71
N ARG A 139 4.52 15.54 2.56
CA ARG A 139 3.65 16.23 1.58
C ARG A 139 2.63 15.30 0.93
N LEU A 140 2.83 13.99 0.99
CA LEU A 140 1.87 12.99 0.51
C LEU A 140 0.66 12.84 1.45
N SER A 141 0.65 13.49 2.62
CA SER A 141 -0.54 13.56 3.50
C SER A 141 -1.76 14.16 2.80
N LYS A 142 -1.57 14.97 1.75
CA LYS A 142 -2.64 15.55 0.93
C LYS A 142 -3.50 14.52 0.19
N PHE A 143 -3.08 13.26 0.19
CA PHE A 143 -3.80 12.14 -0.42
C PHE A 143 -4.52 11.24 0.61
N ALA A 144 -4.68 11.71 1.85
CA ALA A 144 -5.37 10.95 2.92
C ALA A 144 -6.80 10.49 2.55
N HIS A 145 -7.48 11.22 1.65
CA HIS A 145 -8.79 10.82 1.13
C HIS A 145 -8.76 9.49 0.37
N LEU A 146 -7.64 9.13 -0.28
CA LEU A 146 -7.51 7.84 -0.96
C LEU A 146 -7.52 6.69 0.05
N ALA A 147 -6.81 6.82 1.16
CA ALA A 147 -6.86 5.84 2.25
C ALA A 147 -8.23 5.77 2.92
N THR A 148 -8.94 6.90 2.99
CA THR A 148 -10.33 6.90 3.47
C THR A 148 -11.23 6.07 2.55
N VAL A 149 -11.08 6.17 1.22
CA VAL A 149 -11.84 5.37 0.26
C VAL A 149 -11.57 3.88 0.43
N GLY A 150 -10.30 3.45 0.47
CA GLY A 150 -9.97 2.04 0.66
C GLY A 150 -10.44 1.49 2.01
N ALA A 151 -10.28 2.27 3.09
CA ALA A 151 -10.76 1.89 4.41
C ALA A 151 -12.26 1.61 4.46
N TYR A 152 -13.06 2.25 3.61
CA TYR A 152 -14.51 2.06 3.55
C TYR A 152 -14.97 0.70 2.99
N GLU A 153 -14.07 -0.08 2.39
CA GLU A 153 -14.37 -1.46 2.00
C GLU A 153 -14.30 -2.42 3.19
N ILE A 154 -13.60 -2.06 4.26
CA ILE A 154 -13.58 -2.87 5.49
C ILE A 154 -14.98 -2.92 6.10
N PRO A 155 -15.53 -4.12 6.37
CA PRO A 155 -16.85 -4.25 6.96
C PRO A 155 -16.97 -3.59 8.33
N GLY A 156 -18.03 -2.82 8.53
CA GLY A 156 -18.38 -2.22 9.82
C GLY A 156 -17.95 -0.76 9.95
N GLU A 157 -17.90 -0.27 11.19
CA GLU A 157 -17.50 1.11 11.45
C GLU A 157 -15.98 1.26 11.37
N LEU A 158 -15.52 2.33 10.70
CA LEU A 158 -14.10 2.66 10.68
C LEU A 158 -13.56 2.88 12.09
N ARG A 159 -12.46 2.19 12.40
CA ARG A 159 -11.80 2.24 13.70
C ARG A 159 -10.29 2.04 13.57
N GLY A 160 -9.60 2.00 14.70
CA GLY A 160 -8.16 1.70 14.73
C GLY A 160 -7.32 2.69 13.92
N LEU A 161 -6.41 2.14 13.12
CA LEU A 161 -5.48 2.89 12.28
C LEU A 161 -6.20 3.60 11.12
N ASN A 162 -7.29 3.04 10.58
CA ASN A 162 -8.09 3.69 9.53
C ASN A 162 -8.50 5.12 9.94
N MET A 163 -8.85 5.31 11.21
CA MET A 163 -9.27 6.63 11.71
C MET A 163 -8.18 7.69 11.71
N ILE A 164 -6.90 7.31 11.64
CA ILE A 164 -5.80 8.28 11.50
C ILE A 164 -5.85 8.89 10.10
N ALA A 165 -6.02 8.07 9.06
CA ALA A 165 -6.14 8.55 7.68
C ALA A 165 -7.40 9.42 7.49
N VAL A 166 -8.54 9.01 8.08
CA VAL A 166 -9.79 9.79 8.06
C VAL A 166 -9.61 11.16 8.71
N ARG A 167 -8.99 11.21 9.90
CA ARG A 167 -8.74 12.48 10.61
C ARG A 167 -7.83 13.40 9.82
N ASP A 168 -6.73 12.88 9.29
CA ASP A 168 -5.82 13.64 8.42
C ASP A 168 -6.58 14.21 7.21
N ALA A 169 -7.52 13.45 6.63
CA ALA A 169 -8.32 13.89 5.50
C ALA A 169 -9.34 14.99 5.85
N LEU A 170 -10.00 14.86 7.01
CA LEU A 170 -10.94 15.85 7.54
C LEU A 170 -10.24 17.17 7.89
N GLU A 171 -9.10 17.11 8.59
CA GLU A 171 -8.33 18.30 9.01
C GLU A 171 -7.82 19.11 7.81
N GLN A 172 -7.50 18.42 6.71
CA GLN A 172 -7.07 19.05 5.45
C GLN A 172 -8.25 19.45 4.55
N GLY A 173 -9.50 19.19 4.95
CA GLY A 173 -10.70 19.48 4.15
C GLY A 173 -10.84 18.63 2.88
N LEU A 174 -10.12 17.52 2.78
CA LEU A 174 -10.17 16.57 1.66
C LEU A 174 -11.42 15.70 1.69
N VAL A 175 -11.97 15.51 2.89
CA VAL A 175 -13.19 14.77 3.18
C VAL A 175 -14.09 15.66 4.04
N LYS A 176 -15.41 15.57 3.87
CA LYS A 176 -16.41 16.21 4.73
C LYS A 176 -17.34 15.16 5.32
N VAL A 177 -17.73 15.32 6.57
CA VAL A 177 -18.78 14.49 7.18
C VAL A 177 -20.14 14.87 6.56
N SER A 178 -20.92 13.87 6.17
CA SER A 178 -22.26 14.00 5.61
C SER A 178 -23.20 13.01 6.28
N ARG A 179 -23.94 13.46 7.29
CA ARG A 179 -24.75 12.60 8.17
C ARG A 179 -23.90 11.49 8.80
N ASP A 180 -24.15 10.24 8.44
CA ASP A 180 -23.48 9.04 8.94
C ASP A 180 -22.39 8.53 7.96
N ASP A 181 -22.07 9.32 6.93
CA ASP A 181 -21.14 8.95 5.85
C ASP A 181 -20.13 10.09 5.57
N TYR A 182 -19.17 9.87 4.67
CA TYR A 182 -18.23 10.89 4.22
C TYR A 182 -18.41 11.26 2.75
N LYS A 183 -18.14 12.53 2.44
CA LYS A 183 -18.16 13.07 1.09
C LYS A 183 -16.78 13.55 0.69
N ILE A 184 -16.31 13.11 -0.47
CA ILE A 184 -15.09 13.60 -1.12
C ILE A 184 -15.49 14.49 -2.30
N GLU A 185 -14.94 15.71 -2.33
CA GLU A 185 -15.07 16.60 -3.48
C GLU A 185 -13.80 16.50 -4.33
N VAL A 186 -13.92 15.90 -5.52
CA VAL A 186 -12.79 15.79 -6.45
C VAL A 186 -12.67 17.08 -7.26
N GLU A 187 -11.53 17.76 -7.15
CA GLU A 187 -11.25 18.95 -7.96
C GLU A 187 -11.39 18.63 -9.45
N GLY A 188 -12.19 19.44 -10.17
CA GLY A 188 -12.44 19.27 -11.60
C GLY A 188 -13.61 18.35 -11.97
N MET A 189 -14.18 17.58 -11.03
CA MET A 189 -15.42 16.84 -11.27
C MET A 189 -16.63 17.69 -10.83
N ARG A 190 -17.32 18.29 -11.79
CA ARG A 190 -18.66 18.85 -11.55
C ARG A 190 -19.68 17.72 -11.68
N TYR A 191 -20.32 17.35 -10.59
CA TYR A 191 -21.54 16.56 -10.63
C TYR A 191 -22.64 17.46 -11.21
N SER A 192 -23.04 17.20 -12.46
CA SER A 192 -24.19 17.83 -13.12
C SER A 192 -25.49 17.24 -12.62
#